data_AF-A0A7J7HL05-F1
#
_entry.id   AF-A0A7J7HL05-F1
#
_cell.length_a   1.000
_cell.length_b   1.000
_cell.length_c   1.000
_cell.angle_alpha   90.00
_cell.angle_beta   90.00
_cell.angle_gamma   90.00
#
_symmetry.space_group_name_H-M   'P 1'
#
loop_
_entity.id
_entity.type
_entity.pdbx_description
1 polymer ?
#
loop_
_entity_poly.entity_id
_entity_poly.type
_entity_poly.pdbx_seq_one_letter_code
_entity_poly.pdbx_strand_id
1 'polypeptide(L)'
;MLIWRRYLMTRSMSTSSSATTIEGLRWWERVGPAPKDPILAVSEAFLADSSPLKINLGVGAYRDDEGKPVILQCVRAAEAKISGTQFLESLSSAASTKLVEDSVQLVYGKDSDIVKERRFTGLQALSGTGACRLFAEFQRHFYPESHIYLPVPTWSNHHNIWRAAQVPVRTFHYYHPDSKGLHFAALMDDIKV
;
A
#
# COMPACT_ATOMS: atom_id res chain seq x y z
N MET A 1 -50.81 78.01 -15.84
CA MET A 1 -51.81 77.13 -15.20
C MET A 1 -51.29 75.70 -15.20
N LEU A 2 -51.16 75.11 -14.01
CA LEU A 2 -51.08 73.67 -13.65
C LEU A 2 -50.05 72.80 -14.40
N ILE A 3 -48.88 72.47 -13.83
CA ILE A 3 -48.61 71.32 -12.91
C ILE A 3 -49.31 70.02 -13.34
N TRP A 4 -48.54 68.93 -13.44
CA TRP A 4 -48.80 67.52 -13.06
C TRP A 4 -47.76 66.66 -13.83
N ARG A 5 -47.18 65.55 -13.38
CA ARG A 5 -46.95 64.85 -12.10
C ARG A 5 -45.95 63.74 -12.47
N ARG A 6 -44.96 63.47 -11.62
CA ARG A 6 -44.03 62.33 -11.75
C ARG A 6 -44.83 61.01 -11.77
N TYR A 7 -44.49 60.13 -12.69
CA TYR A 7 -44.65 58.69 -12.51
C TYR A 7 -43.27 58.03 -12.59
N LEU A 8 -42.74 57.71 -11.41
CA LEU A 8 -41.65 56.75 -11.24
C LEU A 8 -42.28 55.36 -11.35
N MET A 9 -42.10 54.69 -12.48
CA MET A 9 -42.28 53.24 -12.54
C MET A 9 -41.00 52.58 -12.03
N THR A 10 -41.04 52.11 -10.79
CA THR A 10 -40.08 51.17 -10.23
C THR A 10 -40.18 49.85 -10.99
N ARG A 11 -39.24 49.60 -11.91
CA ARG A 11 -39.03 48.26 -12.46
C ARG A 11 -38.46 47.37 -11.35
N SER A 12 -39.28 46.45 -10.84
CA SER A 12 -38.81 45.32 -10.05
C SER A 12 -37.88 44.47 -10.93
N MET A 13 -36.57 44.49 -10.64
CA MET A 13 -35.66 43.47 -11.18
C MET A 13 -35.87 42.20 -10.37
N SER A 14 -36.63 41.25 -10.91
CA SER A 14 -36.58 39.88 -10.44
C SER A 14 -35.21 39.31 -10.81
N THR A 15 -34.28 39.28 -9.86
CA THR A 15 -33.08 38.47 -9.97
C THR A 15 -33.51 37.01 -9.91
N SER A 16 -33.73 36.40 -11.08
CA SER A 16 -33.74 34.95 -11.17
C SER A 16 -32.35 34.47 -10.80
N SER A 17 -32.14 34.05 -9.54
CA SER A 17 -30.99 33.22 -9.23
C SER A 17 -31.22 31.92 -10.00
N SER A 18 -30.62 31.80 -11.18
CA SER A 18 -30.35 30.51 -11.75
C SER A 18 -29.50 29.78 -10.72
N ALA A 19 -30.14 28.94 -9.91
CA ALA A 19 -29.45 27.94 -9.14
C ALA A 19 -28.78 27.07 -10.19
N THR A 20 -27.49 27.33 -10.45
CA THR A 20 -26.64 26.42 -11.19
C THR A 20 -26.70 25.12 -10.41
N THR A 21 -27.57 24.22 -10.87
CA THR A 21 -27.72 22.92 -10.26
C THR A 21 -26.37 22.26 -10.50
N ILE A 22 -25.62 22.00 -9.43
CA ILE A 22 -24.34 21.32 -9.51
C ILE A 22 -24.64 19.87 -9.90
N GLU A 23 -24.95 19.62 -11.17
CA GLU A 23 -25.11 18.26 -11.72
C GLU A 23 -23.78 17.49 -11.71
N GLY A 24 -22.66 18.18 -11.44
CA GLY A 24 -21.31 17.62 -11.42
C GLY A 24 -20.91 16.81 -10.17
N LEU A 25 -21.77 16.68 -9.15
CA LEU A 25 -21.44 15.94 -7.91
C LEU A 25 -21.94 14.48 -7.87
N ARG A 26 -22.73 14.03 -8.86
CA ARG A 26 -23.37 12.70 -8.84
C ARG A 26 -22.40 11.51 -8.84
N TRP A 27 -21.19 11.68 -9.37
CA TRP A 27 -20.19 10.60 -9.43
C TRP A 27 -19.72 10.17 -8.03
N TRP A 28 -19.70 11.09 -7.06
CA TRP A 28 -19.18 10.85 -5.71
C TRP A 28 -20.27 10.45 -4.71
N GLU A 29 -21.56 10.61 -5.05
CA GLU A 29 -22.70 10.31 -4.15
C GLU A 29 -22.73 8.85 -3.68
N ARG A 30 -22.16 7.93 -4.47
CA ARG A 30 -22.11 6.49 -4.15
C ARG A 30 -20.80 6.07 -3.51
N VAL A 31 -19.82 6.97 -3.40
CA VAL A 31 -18.51 6.69 -2.84
C VAL A 31 -18.58 6.88 -1.34
N GLY A 32 -18.80 5.77 -0.61
CA GLY A 32 -18.73 5.76 0.85
C GLY A 32 -17.30 5.94 1.37
N PRO A 33 -17.12 6.37 2.63
CA PRO A 33 -15.81 6.46 3.25
C PRO A 33 -15.16 5.07 3.30
N ALA A 34 -13.87 5.01 2.96
CA ALA A 34 -13.10 3.79 3.09
C ALA A 34 -12.94 3.40 4.58
N PRO A 35 -12.95 2.11 4.93
CA PRO A 35 -12.58 1.66 6.26
C PRO A 35 -11.19 2.17 6.63
N LYS A 36 -11.00 2.62 7.88
CA LYS A 36 -9.68 3.02 8.37
C LYS A 36 -8.75 1.81 8.45
N ASP A 37 -7.51 1.98 7.99
CA ASP A 37 -6.47 0.99 8.19
C ASP A 37 -6.11 0.94 9.69
N PRO A 38 -6.19 -0.22 10.36
CA PRO A 38 -5.91 -0.32 11.80
C PRO A 38 -4.50 0.13 12.20
N ILE A 39 -3.49 -0.08 11.35
CA ILE A 39 -2.10 0.29 11.63
C ILE A 39 -1.92 1.81 11.49
N LEU A 40 -2.51 2.39 10.45
CA LEU A 40 -2.48 3.85 10.26
C LEU A 40 -3.26 4.57 11.36
N ALA A 41 -4.40 4.03 11.80
CA ALA A 41 -5.21 4.60 12.87
C ALA A 41 -4.43 4.71 14.19
N VAL A 42 -3.60 3.71 14.54
CA VAL A 42 -2.72 3.77 15.72
C VAL A 42 -1.70 4.91 15.60
N SER A 43 -1.15 5.12 14.41
CA SER A 43 -0.19 6.20 14.17
C SER A 43 -0.84 7.58 14.25
N GLU A 44 -2.04 7.75 13.70
CA GLU A 44 -2.83 8.97 13.82
C GLU A 44 -3.13 9.30 15.27
N ALA A 45 -3.59 8.32 16.05
CA ALA A 45 -3.87 8.47 17.47
C ALA A 45 -2.60 8.85 18.25
N PHE A 46 -1.48 8.17 17.98
CA PHE A 46 -0.19 8.50 18.59
C PHE A 46 0.27 9.92 18.28
N LEU A 47 0.08 10.41 17.05
CA LEU A 47 0.44 11.79 16.69
C LEU A 47 -0.44 12.82 17.38
N ALA A 48 -1.74 12.53 17.53
CA ALA A 48 -2.70 13.41 18.19
C ALA A 48 -2.56 13.46 19.72
N ASP A 49 -1.96 12.44 20.33
CA ASP A 49 -1.73 12.39 21.78
C ASP A 49 -0.70 13.46 22.22
N SER A 50 -1.07 14.30 23.18
CA SER A 50 -0.22 15.37 23.73
C SER A 50 0.66 14.91 24.89
N SER A 51 0.49 13.68 25.37
CA SER A 51 1.28 13.12 26.46
C SER A 51 2.77 13.10 26.10
N PRO A 52 3.66 13.61 26.98
CA PRO A 52 5.10 13.52 26.78
C PRO A 52 5.64 12.09 26.97
N LEU A 53 4.82 11.16 27.49
CA LEU A 53 5.19 9.77 27.77
C LEU A 53 4.55 8.78 26.78
N LYS A 54 4.01 9.27 25.66
CA LYS A 54 3.39 8.42 24.64
C LYS A 54 4.42 7.51 23.97
N ILE A 55 4.03 6.27 23.69
CA ILE A 55 4.87 5.26 23.04
C ILE A 55 4.10 4.67 21.85
N ASN A 56 4.75 4.58 20.69
CA ASN A 56 4.18 3.93 19.50
C ASN A 56 4.77 2.54 19.32
N LEU A 57 3.97 1.50 19.55
CA LEU A 57 4.32 0.09 19.31
C LEU A 57 3.57 -0.52 18.11
N GLY A 58 2.94 0.32 17.28
CA GLY A 58 2.07 -0.13 16.19
C GLY A 58 2.82 -0.38 14.88
N VAL A 59 3.58 0.62 14.41
CA VAL A 59 4.29 0.53 13.13
C VAL A 59 5.64 -0.18 13.31
N GLY A 60 5.88 -1.23 12.52
CA GLY A 60 7.16 -1.95 12.46
C GLY A 60 8.30 -1.18 11.78
N ALA A 61 8.46 0.11 12.10
CA ALA A 61 9.56 0.93 11.63
C ALA A 61 10.64 1.00 12.72
N TYR A 62 11.86 0.60 12.37
CA TYR A 62 12.98 0.59 13.31
C TYR A 62 13.32 1.99 13.83
N ARG A 63 13.58 2.08 15.13
CA ARG A 63 13.93 3.32 15.84
C ARG A 63 15.17 3.09 16.71
N ASP A 64 15.90 4.16 17.00
CA ASP A 64 16.95 4.16 18.02
C ASP A 64 16.37 4.22 19.44
N ASP A 65 17.26 4.26 20.44
CA ASP A 65 16.92 4.30 21.86
C ASP A 65 16.15 5.58 22.25
N GLU A 66 16.26 6.65 21.45
CA GLU A 66 15.49 7.89 21.60
C GLU A 66 14.18 7.89 20.79
N GLY A 67 13.82 6.78 20.14
CA GLY A 67 12.59 6.65 19.36
C GLY A 67 12.61 7.35 17.99
N LYS A 68 13.79 7.75 17.47
CA LYS A 68 13.97 8.44 16.19
C LYS A 68 14.23 7.44 15.05
N PRO A 69 13.87 7.78 13.80
CA PRO A 69 14.18 6.94 12.65
C PRO A 69 15.68 6.82 12.41
N VAL A 70 16.16 5.61 12.14
CA VAL A 70 17.57 5.33 11.90
C VAL A 70 17.85 5.20 10.40
N ILE A 71 18.84 5.95 9.91
CA ILE A 71 19.41 5.78 8.57
C ILE A 71 20.73 5.03 8.73
N LEU A 72 20.80 3.84 8.15
CA LEU A 72 21.98 2.98 8.22
C LEU A 72 23.21 3.66 7.59
N GLN A 73 24.39 3.45 8.16
CA GLN A 73 25.64 4.03 7.65
C GLN A 73 25.94 3.60 6.20
N CYS A 74 25.63 2.36 5.84
CA CYS A 74 25.76 1.88 4.46
C CYS A 74 24.85 2.62 3.48
N VAL A 75 23.64 3.01 3.91
CA VAL A 75 22.70 3.81 3.10
C VAL A 75 23.24 5.22 2.92
N ARG A 76 23.72 5.86 3.99
CA ARG A 76 24.36 7.19 3.90
C ARG A 76 25.56 7.19 2.95
N ALA A 77 26.39 6.15 3.02
CA ALA A 77 27.53 5.99 2.13
C ALA A 77 27.10 5.78 0.67
N ALA A 78 26.01 5.04 0.43
CA ALA A 78 25.43 4.88 -0.91
C ALA A 78 24.85 6.19 -1.45
N GLU A 79 24.09 6.92 -0.64
CA GLU A 79 23.55 8.25 -0.96
C GLU A 79 24.65 9.24 -1.35
N ALA A 80 25.76 9.26 -0.59
CA ALA A 80 26.91 10.12 -0.90
C ALA A 80 27.55 9.76 -2.26
N LYS A 81 27.60 8.48 -2.63
CA LYS A 81 28.17 8.03 -3.92
C LYS A 81 27.28 8.37 -5.12
N ILE A 82 25.96 8.37 -4.94
CA ILE A 82 25.01 8.70 -6.00
C ILE A 82 24.67 10.19 -6.03
N SER A 83 25.07 10.96 -5.02
CA SER A 83 24.86 12.40 -4.97
C SER A 83 25.49 13.10 -6.18
N GLY A 84 24.73 13.95 -6.86
CA GLY A 84 25.17 14.65 -8.07
C GLY A 84 25.05 13.84 -9.38
N THR A 85 24.61 12.59 -9.32
CA THR A 85 24.26 11.84 -10.52
C THR A 85 22.91 12.32 -11.08
N GLN A 86 22.82 12.50 -12.40
CA GLN A 86 21.57 12.86 -13.08
C GLN A 86 20.88 11.60 -13.60
N PHE A 87 20.33 10.78 -12.71
CA PHE A 87 19.45 9.68 -13.10
C PHE A 87 18.01 10.20 -13.26
N LEU A 88 17.74 10.89 -14.37
CA LEU A 88 16.39 11.42 -14.68
C LEU A 88 15.69 10.64 -15.79
N GLU A 89 16.32 9.60 -16.31
CA GLU A 89 15.75 8.78 -17.37
C GLU A 89 14.92 7.62 -16.80
N SER A 90 13.82 7.31 -17.49
CA SER A 90 12.98 6.16 -17.18
C SER A 90 13.80 4.86 -17.26
N LEU A 91 13.79 4.08 -16.18
CA LEU A 91 14.40 2.76 -16.19
C LEU A 91 13.59 1.83 -17.10
N SER A 92 14.29 1.07 -17.94
CA SER A 92 13.67 -0.04 -18.69
C SER A 92 13.08 -1.06 -17.72
N SER A 93 11.87 -1.56 -18.01
CA SER A 93 11.19 -2.62 -17.25
C SER A 93 11.82 -4.01 -17.49
N ALA A 94 13.12 -4.08 -17.78
CA ALA A 94 13.80 -5.33 -18.10
C ALA A 94 13.79 -6.30 -16.92
N ALA A 95 13.53 -7.58 -17.22
CA ALA A 95 13.42 -8.66 -16.24
C ALA A 95 14.77 -9.13 -15.63
N SER A 96 15.84 -8.34 -15.76
CA SER A 96 17.19 -8.68 -15.28
C SER A 96 18.07 -7.44 -15.14
N THR A 97 17.66 -6.50 -14.29
CA THR A 97 18.53 -5.37 -13.90
C THR A 97 19.59 -5.85 -12.90
N LYS A 98 20.68 -5.10 -12.75
CA LYS A 98 21.69 -5.38 -11.71
C LYS A 98 21.07 -5.45 -10.30
N LEU A 99 20.05 -4.64 -10.02
CA LEU A 99 19.31 -4.70 -8.76
C LEU A 99 18.64 -6.07 -8.58
N VAL A 100 18.02 -6.62 -9.62
CA VAL A 100 17.40 -7.95 -9.59
C VAL A 100 18.46 -9.03 -9.35
N GLU A 101 19.57 -9.00 -10.09
CA GLU A 101 20.67 -9.96 -9.94
C GLU A 101 21.25 -9.95 -8.52
N ASP A 102 21.58 -8.77 -7.99
CA ASP A 102 22.13 -8.61 -6.65
C ASP A 102 21.08 -9.01 -5.57
N SER A 103 19.79 -8.74 -5.80
CA SER A 103 18.71 -9.15 -4.89
C SER A 103 18.52 -10.67 -4.83
N VAL A 104 18.62 -11.35 -5.97
CA VAL A 104 18.54 -12.83 -6.02
C VAL A 104 19.72 -13.45 -5.28
N GLN A 105 20.94 -12.90 -5.43
CA GLN A 105 22.10 -13.35 -4.67
C GLN A 105 21.94 -13.11 -3.16
N LEU A 106 21.30 -12.02 -2.75
CA LEU A 106 21.02 -11.74 -1.34
C LEU A 106 20.03 -12.75 -0.76
N VAL A 107 18.97 -13.11 -1.51
CA VAL A 107 17.91 -14.02 -1.04
C VAL A 107 18.37 -15.48 -1.01
N TYR A 108 18.99 -15.95 -2.09
CA TYR A 108 19.32 -17.37 -2.27
C TYR A 108 20.78 -17.70 -1.93
N GLY A 109 21.64 -16.70 -1.80
CA GLY A 109 23.09 -16.88 -1.68
C GLY A 109 23.77 -17.02 -3.04
N LYS A 110 24.96 -16.42 -3.16
CA LYS A 110 25.77 -16.39 -4.39
C LYS A 110 26.12 -17.77 -4.95
N ASP A 111 26.21 -18.77 -4.07
CA ASP A 111 26.65 -20.14 -4.42
C ASP A 111 25.47 -21.10 -4.68
N SER A 112 24.22 -20.60 -4.64
CA SER A 112 23.04 -21.42 -4.91
C SER A 112 22.93 -21.84 -6.37
N ASP A 113 22.33 -23.00 -6.61
CA ASP A 113 22.07 -23.48 -7.97
C ASP A 113 21.12 -22.55 -8.72
N ILE A 114 20.20 -21.87 -8.02
CA ILE A 114 19.31 -20.85 -8.60
C ILE A 114 20.13 -19.74 -9.28
N VAL A 115 21.20 -19.27 -8.63
CA VAL A 115 22.10 -18.24 -9.17
C VAL A 115 23.00 -18.82 -10.26
N LYS A 116 23.69 -19.94 -9.97
CA LYS A 116 24.68 -20.55 -10.88
C LYS A 116 24.07 -20.97 -12.22
N GLU A 117 22.87 -21.54 -12.18
CA GLU A 117 22.16 -22.03 -13.36
C GLU A 117 21.21 -20.97 -13.96
N ARG A 118 21.18 -19.74 -13.40
CA ARG A 118 20.28 -18.65 -13.80
C ARG A 118 18.81 -19.06 -13.85
N ARG A 119 18.34 -19.87 -12.89
CA ARG A 119 16.94 -20.33 -12.79
C ARG A 119 16.02 -19.32 -12.10
N PHE A 120 16.12 -18.06 -12.50
CA PHE A 120 15.29 -16.98 -11.97
C PHE A 120 14.90 -15.99 -13.06
N THR A 121 13.79 -15.30 -12.83
CA THR A 121 13.41 -14.08 -13.53
C THR A 121 12.91 -13.11 -12.47
N GLY A 122 13.14 -11.81 -12.65
CA GLY A 122 12.72 -10.84 -11.66
C GLY A 122 12.52 -9.46 -12.25
N LEU A 123 11.60 -8.71 -11.69
CA LEU A 123 11.36 -7.33 -12.05
C LEU A 123 11.40 -6.48 -10.80
N GLN A 124 11.90 -5.26 -10.93
CA GLN A 124 11.83 -4.29 -9.85
C GLN A 124 10.37 -3.90 -9.61
N ALA A 125 9.95 -3.94 -8.34
CA ALA A 125 8.60 -3.57 -7.93
C ALA A 125 8.64 -2.46 -6.88
N LEU A 126 7.47 -1.86 -6.62
CA LEU A 126 7.28 -0.87 -5.55
C LEU A 126 7.25 -1.55 -4.19
N SER A 127 8.45 -1.89 -3.68
CA SER A 127 8.65 -2.61 -2.42
C SER A 127 7.86 -3.94 -2.37
N GLY A 128 7.67 -4.51 -1.18
CA GLY A 128 6.96 -5.77 -0.97
C GLY A 128 5.48 -5.71 -1.41
N THR A 129 4.78 -4.60 -1.14
CA THR A 129 3.37 -4.42 -1.53
C THR A 129 3.21 -4.48 -3.05
N GLY A 130 4.06 -3.75 -3.79
CA GLY A 130 4.05 -3.75 -5.25
C GLY A 130 4.40 -5.12 -5.82
N ALA A 131 5.37 -5.81 -5.23
CA ALA A 131 5.73 -7.17 -5.64
C ALA A 131 4.55 -8.15 -5.47
N CYS A 132 3.89 -8.14 -4.31
CA CYS A 132 2.70 -8.97 -4.06
C CYS A 132 1.55 -8.62 -5.02
N ARG A 133 1.33 -7.33 -5.31
CA ARG A 133 0.29 -6.92 -6.26
C ARG A 133 0.57 -7.43 -7.67
N LEU A 134 1.80 -7.25 -8.17
CA LEU A 134 2.18 -7.74 -9.50
C LEU A 134 2.07 -9.27 -9.59
N PHE A 135 2.46 -9.99 -8.54
CA PHE A 135 2.29 -11.43 -8.49
C PHE A 135 0.81 -11.86 -8.46
N ALA A 136 -0.04 -11.19 -7.68
CA ALA A 136 -1.47 -11.51 -7.64
C ALA A 136 -2.15 -11.29 -9.01
N GLU A 137 -1.77 -10.23 -9.74
CA GLU A 137 -2.22 -10.00 -11.12
C GLU A 137 -1.71 -11.08 -12.08
N PHE A 138 -0.42 -11.44 -11.99
CA PHE A 138 0.15 -12.52 -12.76
C PHE A 138 -0.60 -13.84 -12.52
N GLN A 139 -0.85 -14.18 -11.24
CA GLN A 139 -1.60 -15.36 -10.84
C GLN A 139 -3.00 -15.35 -11.44
N ARG A 140 -3.74 -14.23 -11.32
CA ARG A 140 -5.09 -14.08 -11.88
C ARG A 140 -5.12 -14.24 -13.40
N HIS A 141 -4.11 -13.74 -14.09
CA HIS A 141 -4.02 -13.74 -15.55
C HIS A 141 -3.65 -15.12 -16.11
N PHE A 142 -2.61 -15.75 -15.55
CA PHE A 142 -2.05 -16.99 -16.11
C PHE A 142 -2.56 -18.27 -15.43
N TYR A 143 -3.05 -18.18 -14.19
CA TYR A 143 -3.53 -19.31 -13.39
C TYR A 143 -4.86 -18.97 -12.69
N PRO A 144 -5.93 -18.66 -13.43
CA PRO A 144 -7.19 -18.16 -12.87
C PRO A 144 -7.87 -19.12 -11.88
N GLU A 145 -7.63 -20.43 -12.01
CA GLU A 145 -8.18 -21.46 -11.12
C GLU A 145 -7.37 -21.66 -9.82
N SER A 146 -6.21 -21.01 -9.73
CA SER A 146 -5.35 -21.13 -8.55
C SER A 146 -5.88 -20.31 -7.38
N HIS A 147 -5.54 -20.75 -6.17
CA HIS A 147 -5.88 -20.07 -4.93
C HIS A 147 -4.59 -19.57 -4.26
N ILE A 148 -4.67 -18.47 -3.52
CA ILE A 148 -3.63 -18.10 -2.56
C ILE A 148 -3.95 -18.71 -1.19
N TYR A 149 -2.95 -19.27 -0.52
CA TYR A 149 -3.08 -19.82 0.82
C TYR A 149 -2.35 -18.90 1.82
N LEU A 150 -3.07 -18.36 2.80
CA LEU A 150 -2.51 -17.44 3.79
C LEU A 150 -2.55 -18.07 5.20
N PRO A 151 -1.46 -17.94 5.99
CA PRO A 151 -1.46 -18.40 7.38
C PRO A 151 -2.46 -17.60 8.23
N VAL A 152 -2.95 -18.19 9.32
CA VAL A 152 -3.74 -17.48 10.33
C VAL A 152 -2.94 -17.33 11.62
N PRO A 153 -2.62 -16.08 12.06
CA PRO A 153 -2.82 -14.81 11.37
C PRO A 153 -1.77 -14.54 10.28
N THR A 154 -1.97 -13.47 9.51
CA THR A 154 -1.02 -12.98 8.50
C THR A 154 -0.93 -11.45 8.51
N TRP A 155 -0.07 -10.85 7.67
CA TRP A 155 -0.06 -9.39 7.47
C TRP A 155 -1.41 -8.94 6.88
N SER A 156 -2.07 -8.00 7.57
CA SER A 156 -3.45 -7.57 7.27
C SER A 156 -3.69 -7.21 5.80
N ASN A 157 -2.69 -6.60 5.15
CA ASN A 157 -2.82 -6.14 3.77
C ASN A 157 -2.80 -7.27 2.74
N HIS A 158 -2.35 -8.49 3.07
CA HIS A 158 -2.45 -9.63 2.16
C HIS A 158 -3.89 -9.84 1.69
N HIS A 159 -4.87 -9.79 2.59
CA HIS A 159 -6.28 -9.96 2.20
C HIS A 159 -6.74 -8.90 1.19
N ASN A 160 -6.28 -7.65 1.32
CA ASN A 160 -6.67 -6.56 0.42
C ASN A 160 -6.04 -6.75 -0.97
N ILE A 161 -4.75 -7.11 -1.02
CA ILE A 161 -4.00 -7.28 -2.27
C ILE A 161 -4.66 -8.35 -3.16
N TRP A 162 -4.87 -9.56 -2.62
CA TRP A 162 -5.42 -10.68 -3.39
C TRP A 162 -6.92 -10.54 -3.66
N ARG A 163 -7.70 -9.96 -2.73
CA ARG A 163 -9.12 -9.60 -3.00
C ARG A 163 -9.23 -8.64 -4.17
N ALA A 164 -8.40 -7.60 -4.19
CA ALA A 164 -8.40 -6.61 -5.27
C ALA A 164 -7.90 -7.18 -6.61
N ALA A 165 -7.17 -8.30 -6.62
CA ALA A 165 -6.77 -9.03 -7.82
C ALA A 165 -7.78 -10.15 -8.19
N GLN A 166 -8.86 -10.30 -7.42
CA GLN A 166 -9.87 -11.35 -7.61
C GLN A 166 -9.32 -12.78 -7.60
N VAL A 167 -8.26 -13.02 -6.81
CA VAL A 167 -7.73 -14.36 -6.58
C VAL A 167 -8.40 -14.95 -5.35
N PRO A 168 -8.99 -16.16 -5.43
CA PRO A 168 -9.58 -16.83 -4.27
C PRO A 168 -8.56 -17.05 -3.14
N VAL A 169 -8.93 -16.68 -1.92
CA VAL A 169 -8.10 -16.85 -0.72
C VAL A 169 -8.57 -18.07 0.05
N ARG A 170 -7.63 -18.96 0.38
CA ARG A 170 -7.77 -20.03 1.39
C ARG A 170 -6.81 -19.73 2.55
N THR A 171 -7.05 -20.37 3.67
CA THR A 171 -6.28 -20.17 4.90
C THR A 171 -5.82 -21.49 5.49
N PHE A 172 -4.72 -21.44 6.24
CA PHE A 172 -4.22 -22.58 7.02
C PHE A 172 -3.77 -22.14 8.41
N HIS A 173 -3.81 -23.07 9.37
CA HIS A 173 -3.41 -22.85 10.75
C HIS A 173 -1.91 -22.61 10.84
N TYR A 174 -1.52 -21.59 11.60
CA TYR A 174 -0.11 -21.23 11.77
C TYR A 174 0.24 -20.90 13.22
N TYR A 175 -0.47 -19.97 13.86
CA TYR A 175 -0.15 -19.58 15.23
C TYR A 175 -0.97 -20.36 16.25
N HIS A 176 -0.32 -20.86 17.30
CA HIS A 176 -0.97 -21.49 18.44
C HIS A 176 -1.06 -20.50 19.62
N PRO A 177 -2.27 -20.08 20.05
CA PRO A 177 -2.43 -19.05 21.08
C PRO A 177 -1.79 -19.41 22.43
N ASP A 178 -1.93 -20.65 22.89
CA ASP A 178 -1.43 -21.05 24.21
C ASP A 178 0.10 -21.16 24.26
N SER A 179 0.71 -21.82 23.27
CA SER A 179 2.18 -21.95 23.20
C SER A 179 2.88 -20.72 22.65
N LYS A 180 2.15 -19.79 22.04
CA LYS A 180 2.67 -18.60 21.33
C LYS A 180 3.68 -18.95 20.23
N GLY A 181 3.55 -20.16 19.67
CA GLY A 181 4.45 -20.71 18.67
C GLY A 181 3.73 -21.22 17.43
N LEU A 182 4.42 -22.05 16.66
CA LEU A 182 3.88 -22.68 15.47
C LEU A 182 2.88 -23.79 15.85
N HIS A 183 1.67 -23.72 15.32
CA HIS A 183 0.67 -24.79 15.39
C HIS A 183 0.98 -25.89 14.36
N PHE A 184 2.12 -26.56 14.52
CA PHE A 184 2.68 -27.44 13.49
C PHE A 184 1.76 -28.59 13.08
N ALA A 185 1.11 -29.27 14.04
CA ALA A 185 0.21 -30.38 13.74
C ALA A 185 -0.96 -29.93 12.83
N ALA A 186 -1.70 -28.89 13.23
CA ALA A 186 -2.80 -28.35 12.43
C ALA A 186 -2.33 -27.76 11.09
N LEU A 187 -1.18 -27.08 11.05
CA LEU A 187 -0.58 -26.62 9.81
C LEU A 187 -0.38 -27.79 8.84
N MET A 188 0.25 -28.87 9.31
CA MET A 188 0.53 -30.05 8.50
C MET A 188 -0.76 -30.74 8.05
N ASP A 189 -1.80 -30.78 8.88
CA ASP A 189 -3.09 -31.35 8.51
C ASP A 189 -3.80 -30.54 7.42
N ASP A 190 -3.63 -29.21 7.39
CA ASP A 190 -4.19 -28.35 6.34
C ASP A 190 -3.46 -28.45 4.99
N ILE A 191 -2.15 -28.75 4.99
CA ILE A 191 -1.32 -28.73 3.76
C ILE A 191 -0.99 -30.10 3.18
N LYS A 192 -1.17 -31.19 3.93
CA LYS A 192 -0.96 -32.54 3.41
C LYS A 192 -2.05 -32.86 2.38
N VAL A 193 -1.61 -33.26 1.19
CA VAL A 193 -2.43 -33.80 0.09
C VAL A 193 -2.45 -35.31 0.19
#